data_AF-A0ABD1N9M5-F1
#
_entry.id   AF-A0ABD1N9M5-F1
#
_cell.length_a   1.000
_cell.length_b   1.000
_cell.length_c   1.000
_cell.angle_alpha   90.00
_cell.angle_beta   90.00
_cell.angle_gamma   90.00
#
_symmetry.space_group_name_H-M   'P 1'
#
loop_
_entity.id
_entity.type
_entity.pdbx_description
1 polymer ?
#
loop_
_entity_poly.entity_id
_entity_poly.type
_entity_poly.pdbx_seq_one_letter_code
_entity_poly.pdbx_strand_id
1 'polypeptide(L)'
;MRSYWLKKKQSFIVGPKSPLSWLILFLISLLALAAVLNNSSSSSSSSSVGSSAHRTAESLIYTNYRRIKEQAAADYLDLRAVSSGGARQRELGLCGKERENFVPCHNVSANSMSGFREGKEFDRHCEVSRGTQRCLVRPPKEYKIPLRWPSGRDVIWSANVKLTKDQFLSSGSMTKRLMLLEENQIAFHSEDGLIFNGVKDYARQLAEMIGLGSDTELPQAGVRNILDINCGFGSFGAHLLSLKIMAVCIASYEATGSQVQLCLERGLPAIIGNFIARQLPYPSLSYDMVHCAQCGIMWDEHDGMSLIEVDRVLKPGGYFVLTSPTSRPQGSSREKKRIMSNPMEGLTQQLCWTLLAQQEESFVWQKTADVDCYASRKQHTIELCKGEDTRSYYRPLVPCISGTSSKRWIAIQNRSSESDLSSAELKIHGVQPEEFFEDLQYWRSAVKNYWSLLTPLIFSDHPKRPGDEDPLPPYNMIRNVMDMSANYGGLNAALLEEKKAVWVMNVVPSRASNALPLILDRGFAGVMHDWCEPFPTYPRTYDMLHADGLLSHLSAERCSTIDLFLEMDRILRPEGWVILSDTVGAIEMARMLATQVRWEARIIDLLNGSDQRLLVCQKPFVKK
;
A
#
# COMPACT_ATOMS: atom_id res chain seq x y z
N MET A 1 7.69 34.51 84.63
CA MET A 1 8.25 34.32 85.99
C MET A 1 8.92 32.95 86.06
N ARG A 2 10.25 32.94 86.33
CA ARG A 2 11.12 31.87 86.93
C ARG A 2 11.07 30.44 86.34
N SER A 3 12.14 29.64 86.22
CA SER A 3 13.60 29.78 86.37
C SER A 3 14.20 28.37 86.14
N TYR A 4 15.30 28.28 85.39
CA TYR A 4 16.50 27.44 85.56
C TYR A 4 16.45 25.90 85.74
N TRP A 5 17.08 25.22 84.76
CA TRP A 5 18.24 24.31 84.86
C TRP A 5 18.49 23.51 86.17
N LEU A 6 18.69 22.18 86.03
CA LEU A 6 19.91 21.49 86.53
C LEU A 6 20.05 20.04 86.03
N LYS A 7 21.31 19.70 85.73
CA LYS A 7 21.84 18.40 85.27
C LYS A 7 21.72 17.28 86.32
N LYS A 8 21.55 16.02 85.88
CA LYS A 8 22.35 14.88 86.40
C LYS A 8 22.26 13.63 85.50
N LYS A 9 23.44 13.10 85.14
CA LYS A 9 23.68 11.76 84.59
C LYS A 9 23.53 10.70 85.69
N GLN A 10 22.97 9.54 85.39
CA GLN A 10 23.29 8.21 85.99
C GLN A 10 22.48 7.13 85.22
N SER A 11 23.13 6.37 84.35
CA SER A 11 23.70 5.01 84.59
C SER A 11 22.68 3.90 84.27
N PHE A 12 22.88 3.29 83.09
CA PHE A 12 22.19 2.11 82.60
C PHE A 12 22.62 0.86 83.38
N ILE A 13 21.64 0.07 83.83
CA ILE A 13 21.82 -1.34 84.20
C ILE A 13 20.94 -2.14 83.23
N VAL A 14 21.58 -2.91 82.36
CA VAL A 14 20.94 -3.80 81.38
C VAL A 14 20.70 -5.15 82.06
N GLY A 15 19.43 -5.44 82.36
CA GLY A 15 18.96 -6.79 82.65
C GLY A 15 18.62 -7.56 81.37
N PRO A 16 18.69 -8.90 81.36
CA PRO A 16 18.54 -9.71 80.15
C PRO A 16 17.08 -9.68 79.68
N LYS A 17 16.86 -9.24 78.43
CA LYS A 17 15.53 -9.24 77.80
C LYS A 17 15.16 -10.66 77.37
N SER A 18 13.94 -11.08 77.69
CA SER A 18 13.43 -12.42 77.40
C SER A 18 13.28 -12.68 75.89
N PRO A 19 13.48 -13.93 75.43
CA PRO A 19 13.44 -14.30 74.01
C PRO A 19 12.04 -14.21 73.37
N LEU A 20 10.98 -13.94 74.16
CA LEU A 20 9.62 -13.77 73.63
C LEU A 20 9.45 -12.47 72.83
N SER A 21 10.20 -11.41 73.15
CA SER A 21 10.04 -10.11 72.50
C SER A 21 10.53 -10.08 71.05
N TRP A 22 11.48 -10.94 70.70
CA TRP A 22 12.01 -11.06 69.33
C TRP A 22 11.08 -11.88 68.42
N LEU A 23 10.44 -12.91 68.95
CA LEU A 23 9.43 -13.70 68.24
C LEU A 23 8.21 -12.87 67.87
N ILE A 24 7.75 -11.99 68.78
CA ILE A 24 6.61 -11.10 68.52
C ILE A 24 6.96 -10.07 67.44
N LEU A 25 8.17 -9.47 67.48
CA LEU A 25 8.64 -8.55 66.43
C LEU A 25 8.76 -9.23 65.06
N PHE A 26 9.20 -10.49 65.03
CA PHE A 26 9.29 -11.27 63.80
C PHE A 26 7.91 -11.62 63.23
N LEU A 27 6.94 -11.97 64.09
CA LEU A 27 5.56 -12.23 63.68
C LEU A 27 4.86 -10.97 63.14
N ILE A 28 5.08 -9.82 63.77
CA ILE A 28 4.53 -8.53 63.31
C ILE A 28 5.13 -8.15 61.94
N SER A 29 6.42 -8.39 61.73
CA SER A 29 7.08 -8.16 60.44
C SER A 29 6.55 -9.09 59.33
N LEU A 30 6.24 -10.34 59.65
CA LEU A 30 5.66 -11.31 58.70
C LEU A 30 4.21 -10.97 58.34
N LEU A 31 3.40 -10.54 59.31
CA LEU A 31 2.02 -10.12 59.08
C LEU A 31 1.94 -8.82 58.26
N ALA A 32 2.87 -7.88 58.47
CA ALA A 32 2.99 -6.67 57.64
C ALA A 32 3.37 -7.01 56.19
N LEU A 33 4.28 -7.97 55.99
CA LEU A 33 4.68 -8.44 54.65
C LEU A 33 3.52 -9.14 53.92
N ALA A 34 2.74 -9.95 54.64
CA ALA A 34 1.57 -10.62 54.10
C ALA A 34 0.45 -9.62 53.73
N ALA A 35 0.23 -8.56 54.52
CA ALA A 35 -0.75 -7.52 54.21
C ALA A 35 -0.39 -6.69 52.97
N VAL A 36 0.91 -6.47 52.70
CA VAL A 36 1.39 -5.79 51.49
C VAL A 36 1.28 -6.70 50.25
N LEU A 37 1.52 -8.00 50.41
CA LEU A 37 1.46 -8.97 49.29
C LEU A 37 0.02 -9.39 48.93
N ASN A 38 -0.93 -9.31 49.86
CA ASN A 38 -2.30 -9.81 49.65
C ASN A 38 -3.30 -8.73 49.19
N ASN A 39 -2.89 -7.46 49.04
CA ASN A 39 -3.80 -6.36 48.67
C ASN A 39 -3.83 -6.05 47.16
N SER A 40 -3.34 -6.96 46.31
CA SER A 40 -3.32 -6.76 44.85
C SER A 40 -4.14 -7.81 44.09
N SER A 41 -5.16 -8.40 44.72
CA SER A 41 -6.11 -9.24 43.98
C SER A 41 -7.56 -9.06 44.44
N SER A 42 -8.39 -8.73 43.43
CA SER A 42 -9.86 -8.83 43.33
C SER A 42 -10.75 -7.64 43.69
N SER A 43 -11.22 -6.96 42.63
CA SER A 43 -12.64 -6.74 42.24
C SER A 43 -12.67 -5.56 41.24
N SER A 44 -13.45 -5.49 40.16
CA SER A 44 -14.63 -6.21 39.69
C SER A 44 -14.86 -5.88 38.21
N SER A 45 -15.49 -6.80 37.50
CA SER A 45 -15.99 -6.72 36.13
C SER A 45 -17.02 -5.59 35.88
N SER A 46 -16.80 -4.79 34.83
CA SER A 46 -17.87 -4.23 33.98
C SER A 46 -17.31 -3.83 32.61
N SER A 47 -18.10 -4.10 31.59
CA SER A 47 -17.84 -4.07 30.15
C SER A 47 -17.60 -2.68 29.52
N SER A 48 -16.56 -2.56 28.69
CA SER A 48 -16.59 -1.84 27.40
C SER A 48 -15.33 -2.17 26.59
N VAL A 49 -15.52 -2.73 25.40
CA VAL A 49 -14.45 -3.03 24.44
C VAL A 49 -13.89 -1.73 23.88
N GLY A 50 -12.60 -1.49 24.12
CA GLY A 50 -11.81 -0.44 23.51
C GLY A 50 -10.33 -0.76 23.72
N SER A 51 -9.68 -1.35 22.71
CA SER A 51 -8.26 -1.67 22.76
C SER A 51 -7.44 -0.43 22.39
N SER A 52 -7.05 0.36 23.37
CA SER A 52 -5.93 1.31 23.25
C SER A 52 -4.87 0.93 24.27
N ALA A 53 -3.92 0.09 23.86
CA ALA A 53 -2.75 -0.21 24.67
C ALA A 53 -1.75 0.94 24.50
N HIS A 54 -1.65 1.80 25.52
CA HIS A 54 -0.61 2.81 25.66
C HIS A 54 0.78 2.15 25.54
N ARG A 55 1.57 2.54 24.53
CA ARG A 55 2.98 2.16 24.38
C ARG A 55 3.85 3.34 24.79
N THR A 56 4.40 3.30 25.99
CA THR A 56 5.43 4.27 26.40
C THR A 56 6.74 3.89 25.71
N ALA A 57 7.28 4.80 24.91
CA ALA A 57 8.51 4.63 24.15
C ALA A 57 9.75 4.78 25.05
N GLU A 58 10.46 3.67 25.28
CA GLU A 58 11.86 3.67 25.71
C GLU A 58 12.68 2.70 24.84
N SER A 59 13.94 3.07 24.61
CA SER A 59 14.85 2.62 23.56
C SER A 59 15.02 1.10 23.40
N LEU A 60 14.93 0.64 22.15
CA LEU A 60 15.23 -0.75 21.73
C LEU A 60 16.76 -0.98 21.68
N ILE A 61 17.36 -1.46 22.77
CA ILE A 61 18.77 -1.89 22.87
C ILE A 61 18.88 -3.42 23.00
N TYR A 62 19.52 -4.08 22.01
CA TYR A 62 19.70 -5.54 21.89
C TYR A 62 20.23 -6.19 23.19
N THR A 63 19.64 -7.30 23.64
CA THR A 63 20.22 -8.11 24.72
C THR A 63 21.32 -9.05 24.23
N ASN A 64 22.41 -9.08 25.01
CA ASN A 64 23.67 -9.78 24.80
C ASN A 64 23.57 -11.26 24.35
N TYR A 65 24.53 -11.65 23.52
CA TYR A 65 24.81 -12.99 22.94
C TYR A 65 24.71 -14.18 23.93
N ARG A 66 24.89 -13.95 25.23
CA ARG A 66 24.83 -15.00 26.27
C ARG A 66 23.41 -15.56 26.47
N ARG A 67 22.38 -14.71 26.41
CA ARG A 67 20.96 -15.14 26.54
C ARG A 67 20.48 -15.88 25.30
N ILE A 68 20.93 -15.47 24.10
CA ILE A 68 20.64 -16.15 22.83
C ILE A 68 21.21 -17.57 22.81
N LYS A 69 22.38 -17.80 23.42
CA LYS A 69 22.98 -19.15 23.52
C LYS A 69 22.20 -20.07 24.46
N GLU A 70 21.69 -19.54 25.56
CA GLU A 70 20.84 -20.27 26.51
C GLU A 70 19.44 -20.53 25.93
N GLN A 71 18.88 -19.54 25.24
CA GLN A 71 17.60 -19.66 24.52
C GLN A 71 17.70 -20.63 23.33
N ALA A 72 18.77 -20.58 22.53
CA ALA A 72 18.98 -21.50 21.41
C ALA A 72 19.15 -22.96 21.88
N ALA A 73 19.71 -23.18 23.08
CA ALA A 73 19.79 -24.51 23.67
C ALA A 73 18.41 -25.02 24.13
N ALA A 74 17.57 -24.14 24.67
CA ALA A 74 16.19 -24.45 25.03
C ALA A 74 15.31 -24.68 23.78
N ASP A 75 15.42 -23.81 22.78
CA ASP A 75 14.72 -23.90 21.50
C ASP A 75 15.15 -25.15 20.71
N TYR A 76 16.42 -25.56 20.80
CA TYR A 76 16.89 -26.83 20.22
C TYR A 76 16.26 -28.05 20.88
N LEU A 77 16.01 -27.98 22.20
CA LEU A 77 15.33 -29.04 22.94
C LEU A 77 13.82 -29.08 22.64
N ASP A 78 13.18 -27.92 22.49
CA ASP A 78 11.77 -27.81 22.06
C ASP A 78 11.57 -28.23 20.60
N LEU A 79 12.50 -27.89 19.70
CA LEU A 79 12.50 -28.38 18.32
C LEU A 79 12.69 -29.91 18.24
N ARG A 80 13.41 -30.52 19.19
CA ARG A 80 13.54 -31.98 19.29
C ARG A 80 12.27 -32.64 19.82
N ALA A 81 11.56 -31.97 20.72
CA ALA A 81 10.26 -32.41 21.22
C ALA A 81 9.16 -32.31 20.12
N VAL A 82 9.19 -31.26 19.28
CA VAL A 82 8.25 -31.07 18.16
C VAL A 82 8.59 -31.94 16.94
N SER A 83 9.87 -32.19 16.65
CA SER A 83 10.28 -33.05 15.52
C SER A 83 10.05 -34.55 15.74
N SER A 84 9.78 -34.96 16.98
CA SER A 84 9.48 -36.36 17.31
C SER A 84 8.02 -36.76 17.03
N GLY A 85 7.18 -35.86 16.48
CA GLY A 85 5.74 -36.11 16.28
C GLY A 85 5.03 -35.32 15.19
N GLY A 86 5.67 -35.03 14.04
CA GLY A 86 5.00 -34.33 12.93
C GLY A 86 5.56 -34.70 11.55
N ALA A 87 4.69 -35.14 10.64
CA ALA A 87 5.06 -35.38 9.24
C ALA A 87 5.79 -34.15 8.67
N ARG A 88 6.97 -34.34 8.04
CA ARG A 88 7.64 -33.30 7.25
C ARG A 88 6.61 -32.77 6.25
N GLN A 89 6.07 -31.56 6.47
CA GLN A 89 5.16 -30.94 5.52
C GLN A 89 5.93 -30.77 4.20
N ARG A 90 5.41 -31.41 3.15
CA ARG A 90 6.07 -31.48 1.86
C ARG A 90 6.09 -30.09 1.22
N GLU A 91 7.25 -29.67 0.72
CA GLU A 91 7.36 -28.45 -0.09
C GLU A 91 6.32 -28.44 -1.20
N LEU A 92 5.77 -27.26 -1.48
CA LEU A 92 4.84 -27.08 -2.58
C LEU A 92 5.55 -27.26 -3.93
N GLY A 93 4.80 -27.83 -4.88
CA GLY A 93 5.23 -28.00 -6.26
C GLY A 93 5.13 -26.71 -7.06
N LEU A 94 5.82 -26.66 -8.19
CA LEU A 94 5.72 -25.56 -9.15
C LEU A 94 4.47 -25.72 -10.02
N CYS A 95 3.83 -24.61 -10.37
CA CYS A 95 2.74 -24.58 -11.33
C CYS A 95 3.20 -24.91 -12.77
N GLY A 96 2.25 -25.29 -13.63
CA GLY A 96 2.48 -25.43 -15.07
C GLY A 96 2.91 -24.12 -15.74
N LYS A 97 3.45 -24.21 -16.98
CA LYS A 97 4.03 -23.06 -17.70
C LYS A 97 2.95 -22.04 -18.06
N GLU A 98 1.73 -22.51 -18.29
CA GLU A 98 0.56 -21.70 -18.56
C GLU A 98 0.23 -20.71 -17.45
N ARG A 99 0.73 -20.93 -16.21
CA ARG A 99 0.50 -20.06 -15.06
C ARG A 99 1.59 -19.02 -14.80
N GLU A 100 2.64 -18.94 -15.63
CA GLU A 100 3.76 -18.00 -15.43
C GLU A 100 3.33 -16.53 -15.33
N ASN A 101 2.27 -16.14 -16.06
CA ASN A 101 1.68 -14.79 -16.04
C ASN A 101 0.22 -14.79 -15.57
N PHE A 102 -0.17 -15.81 -14.79
CA PHE A 102 -1.54 -15.95 -14.32
C PHE A 102 -1.89 -14.91 -13.25
N VAL A 103 -3.03 -14.26 -13.42
CA VAL A 103 -3.62 -13.34 -12.46
C VAL A 103 -4.93 -13.97 -11.96
N PRO A 104 -5.01 -14.37 -10.68
CA PRO A 104 -6.23 -14.93 -10.12
C PRO A 104 -7.42 -13.95 -10.24
N CYS A 105 -8.64 -14.50 -10.32
CA CYS A 105 -9.89 -13.74 -10.44
C CYS A 105 -10.10 -12.94 -11.75
N HIS A 106 -9.16 -12.97 -12.70
CA HIS A 106 -9.27 -12.26 -13.99
C HIS A 106 -9.34 -13.24 -15.18
N ASN A 107 -10.12 -14.32 -15.05
CA ASN A 107 -10.28 -15.30 -16.12
C ASN A 107 -11.40 -14.88 -17.08
N VAL A 108 -11.03 -14.10 -18.10
CA VAL A 108 -11.97 -13.56 -19.11
C VAL A 108 -12.85 -14.65 -19.72
N SER A 109 -12.26 -15.80 -20.13
CA SER A 109 -13.04 -16.90 -20.73
C SER A 109 -14.06 -17.49 -19.76
N ALA A 110 -13.68 -17.71 -18.50
CA ALA A 110 -14.61 -18.21 -17.48
C ALA A 110 -15.68 -17.17 -17.11
N ASN A 111 -15.31 -15.89 -17.09
CA ASN A 111 -16.23 -14.79 -16.84
C ASN A 111 -17.28 -14.72 -17.96
N SER A 112 -16.86 -14.79 -19.22
CA SER A 112 -17.77 -14.81 -20.37
C SER A 112 -18.70 -16.03 -20.36
N MET A 113 -18.19 -17.21 -20.01
CA MET A 113 -19.01 -18.43 -19.85
C MET A 113 -20.01 -18.32 -18.70
N SER A 114 -19.69 -17.54 -17.66
CA SER A 114 -20.57 -17.27 -16.52
C SER A 114 -21.61 -16.17 -16.81
N GLY A 115 -21.63 -15.62 -18.03
CA GLY A 115 -22.62 -14.64 -18.47
C GLY A 115 -22.17 -13.18 -18.38
N PHE A 116 -20.93 -12.89 -17.96
CA PHE A 116 -20.40 -11.53 -17.97
C PHE A 116 -20.06 -11.11 -19.42
N ARG A 117 -20.60 -9.96 -19.85
CA ARG A 117 -20.47 -9.41 -21.20
C ARG A 117 -20.34 -7.89 -21.13
N GLU A 118 -20.11 -7.25 -22.28
CA GLU A 118 -20.05 -5.79 -22.41
C GLU A 118 -18.96 -5.18 -21.52
N GLY A 119 -17.77 -5.80 -21.50
CA GLY A 119 -16.62 -5.33 -20.73
C GLY A 119 -16.59 -5.87 -19.29
N LYS A 120 -17.70 -6.40 -18.77
CA LYS A 120 -17.76 -7.00 -17.42
C LYS A 120 -16.92 -8.27 -17.33
N GLU A 121 -16.61 -8.93 -18.43
CA GLU A 121 -15.71 -10.08 -18.46
C GLU A 121 -14.28 -9.74 -18.04
N PHE A 122 -13.88 -8.46 -18.11
CA PHE A 122 -12.58 -7.97 -17.65
C PHE A 122 -12.58 -7.55 -16.17
N ASP A 123 -13.76 -7.47 -15.54
CA ASP A 123 -13.87 -7.22 -14.12
C ASP A 123 -13.32 -8.40 -13.30
N ARG A 124 -13.01 -8.11 -12.04
CA ARG A 124 -12.49 -9.10 -11.09
C ARG A 124 -13.61 -9.99 -10.58
N HIS A 125 -13.54 -11.30 -10.82
CA HIS A 125 -14.53 -12.29 -10.37
C HIS A 125 -13.86 -13.46 -9.64
N CYS A 126 -13.72 -13.33 -8.32
CA CYS A 126 -13.12 -14.38 -7.49
C CYS A 126 -14.10 -15.54 -7.21
N GLU A 127 -15.40 -15.27 -7.26
CA GLU A 127 -16.47 -16.26 -7.12
C GLU A 127 -16.44 -17.34 -8.20
N VAL A 128 -15.99 -16.97 -9.41
CA VAL A 128 -15.86 -17.87 -10.57
C VAL A 128 -14.60 -18.75 -10.47
N SER A 129 -13.61 -18.34 -9.67
CA SER A 129 -12.26 -18.93 -9.66
C SER A 129 -12.01 -19.92 -8.51
N ARG A 130 -13.05 -20.55 -7.95
CA ARG A 130 -12.91 -21.46 -6.80
C ARG A 130 -12.23 -22.78 -7.17
N GLY A 131 -11.25 -23.21 -6.37
CA GLY A 131 -10.62 -24.53 -6.47
C GLY A 131 -9.23 -24.56 -7.14
N THR A 132 -8.44 -23.49 -7.05
CA THR A 132 -7.08 -23.46 -7.58
C THR A 132 -6.16 -24.44 -6.85
N GLN A 133 -5.47 -25.28 -7.64
CA GLN A 133 -4.37 -26.10 -7.13
C GLN A 133 -3.31 -25.20 -6.46
N ARG A 134 -2.96 -25.54 -5.22
CA ARG A 134 -1.88 -24.89 -4.46
C ARG A 134 -0.53 -25.25 -5.06
N CYS A 135 0.09 -24.30 -5.76
CA CYS A 135 1.40 -24.42 -6.39
C CYS A 135 2.11 -23.07 -6.45
N LEU A 136 3.44 -23.09 -6.54
CA LEU A 136 4.26 -21.89 -6.65
C LEU A 136 4.39 -21.45 -8.11
N VAL A 137 4.15 -20.16 -8.38
CA VAL A 137 4.24 -19.61 -9.73
C VAL A 137 5.70 -19.39 -10.09
N ARG A 138 6.21 -20.15 -11.06
CA ARG A 138 7.59 -20.01 -11.54
C ARG A 138 7.80 -18.73 -12.35
N PRO A 139 9.01 -18.15 -12.35
CA PRO A 139 9.39 -17.15 -13.33
C PRO A 139 9.48 -17.77 -14.75
N PRO A 140 9.29 -16.97 -15.81
CA PRO A 140 9.56 -17.38 -17.18
C PRO A 140 11.00 -17.89 -17.35
N LYS A 141 11.23 -18.77 -18.33
CA LYS A 141 12.55 -19.40 -18.57
C LYS A 141 13.67 -18.37 -18.79
N GLU A 142 13.37 -17.28 -19.47
CA GLU A 142 14.32 -16.21 -19.82
C GLU A 142 14.23 -15.01 -18.85
N TYR A 143 13.55 -15.17 -17.71
CA TYR A 143 13.42 -14.12 -16.72
C TYR A 143 14.78 -13.63 -16.23
N LYS A 144 14.90 -12.31 -16.13
CA LYS A 144 16.09 -11.63 -15.62
C LYS A 144 15.71 -10.78 -14.42
N ILE A 145 16.64 -10.63 -13.48
CA ILE A 145 16.45 -9.66 -12.40
C ILE A 145 16.32 -8.26 -13.03
N PRO A 146 15.29 -7.49 -12.66
CA PRO A 146 15.07 -6.16 -13.23
C PRO A 146 16.25 -5.21 -13.00
N LEU A 147 16.40 -4.23 -13.88
CA LEU A 147 17.43 -3.20 -13.74
C LEU A 147 17.18 -2.35 -12.48
N ARG A 148 18.27 -1.91 -11.84
CA ARG A 148 18.20 -1.06 -10.65
C ARG A 148 17.55 0.28 -10.95
N TRP A 149 16.97 0.90 -9.93
CA TRP A 149 16.44 2.26 -10.05
C TRP A 149 17.59 3.29 -10.14
N PRO A 150 17.50 4.32 -11.00
CA PRO A 150 16.36 4.67 -11.86
C PRO A 150 16.37 4.02 -13.25
N SER A 151 17.40 3.26 -13.64
CA SER A 151 17.51 2.68 -14.98
C SER A 151 16.31 1.81 -15.39
N GLY A 152 15.76 1.05 -14.43
CA GLY A 152 14.54 0.25 -14.66
C GLY A 152 13.33 1.07 -15.12
N ARG A 153 13.29 2.39 -14.85
CA ARG A 153 12.24 3.30 -15.31
C ARG A 153 12.20 3.39 -16.84
N ASP A 154 13.37 3.40 -17.47
CA ASP A 154 13.52 3.73 -18.90
C ASP A 154 13.84 2.49 -19.73
N VAL A 155 14.30 1.40 -19.11
CA VAL A 155 14.64 0.15 -19.79
C VAL A 155 14.19 -1.06 -18.98
N ILE A 156 13.53 -2.03 -19.61
CA ILE A 156 13.14 -3.32 -19.00
C ILE A 156 13.59 -4.52 -19.85
N TRP A 157 13.60 -5.70 -19.25
CA TRP A 157 13.83 -6.95 -19.98
C TRP A 157 12.55 -7.42 -20.67
N SER A 158 12.62 -7.70 -21.97
CA SER A 158 11.46 -8.16 -22.74
C SER A 158 10.89 -9.49 -22.23
N ALA A 159 11.76 -10.39 -21.75
CA ALA A 159 11.38 -11.71 -21.22
C ALA A 159 10.60 -11.68 -19.90
N ASN A 160 10.59 -10.54 -19.19
CA ASN A 160 9.89 -10.39 -17.91
C ASN A 160 8.39 -10.09 -18.09
N VAL A 161 7.99 -9.67 -19.29
CA VAL A 161 6.62 -9.32 -19.64
C VAL A 161 6.09 -10.20 -20.78
N LYS A 162 4.77 -10.39 -20.86
CA LYS A 162 4.18 -11.21 -21.91
C LYS A 162 3.71 -10.34 -23.07
N LEU A 163 4.46 -10.34 -24.18
CA LEU A 163 4.17 -9.56 -25.39
C LEU A 163 3.97 -10.49 -26.61
N THR A 164 3.01 -10.18 -27.49
CA THR A 164 2.84 -10.90 -28.77
C THR A 164 3.53 -10.15 -29.93
N LYS A 165 3.88 -10.88 -31.00
CA LYS A 165 4.47 -10.30 -32.23
C LYS A 165 3.53 -9.30 -32.91
N ASP A 166 2.22 -9.50 -32.85
CA ASP A 166 1.25 -8.56 -33.42
C ASP A 166 1.03 -7.36 -32.50
N GLN A 167 1.13 -7.47 -31.18
CA GLN A 167 1.17 -6.29 -30.32
C GLN A 167 2.46 -5.48 -30.50
N PHE A 168 3.53 -6.16 -30.93
CA PHE A 168 4.81 -5.59 -31.34
C PHE A 168 4.77 -4.92 -32.73
N LEU A 169 3.87 -5.34 -33.65
CA LEU A 169 3.82 -4.89 -35.05
C LEU A 169 2.53 -4.15 -35.48
N SER A 170 1.37 -4.47 -34.89
CA SER A 170 0.02 -4.14 -35.35
C SER A 170 -0.69 -3.03 -34.55
N SER A 171 -0.08 -2.51 -33.49
CA SER A 171 -0.60 -1.33 -32.80
C SER A 171 -0.10 -0.08 -33.51
N GLY A 172 -0.91 0.50 -34.40
CA GLY A 172 -0.59 1.63 -35.30
C GLY A 172 -0.13 2.96 -34.68
N SER A 173 0.40 2.97 -33.46
CA SER A 173 1.21 4.07 -32.92
C SER A 173 2.69 3.78 -33.17
N MET A 174 3.34 4.64 -33.93
CA MET A 174 4.80 4.61 -34.19
C MET A 174 5.64 4.57 -32.90
N THR A 175 5.09 5.00 -31.76
CA THR A 175 5.75 4.95 -30.43
C THR A 175 6.06 3.51 -29.99
N LYS A 176 5.36 2.50 -30.53
CA LYS A 176 5.70 1.07 -30.33
C LYS A 176 6.83 0.57 -31.24
N ARG A 177 7.06 1.20 -32.40
CA ARG A 177 8.19 0.86 -33.29
C ARG A 177 9.55 1.31 -32.74
N LEU A 178 9.57 2.31 -31.86
CA LEU A 178 10.77 2.84 -31.20
C LEU A 178 11.21 2.05 -29.96
N MET A 179 10.47 1.00 -29.58
CA MET A 179 10.77 0.13 -28.41
C MET A 179 11.98 -0.81 -28.60
N LEU A 180 12.71 -0.69 -29.71
CA LEU A 180 13.77 -1.60 -30.11
C LEU A 180 15.10 -0.87 -30.17
N LEU A 181 15.99 -1.13 -29.20
CA LEU A 181 17.42 -1.13 -29.43
C LEU A 181 18.07 -2.10 -28.43
N GLU A 182 18.69 -3.15 -29.01
CA GLU A 182 19.64 -4.08 -28.39
C GLU A 182 19.08 -5.32 -27.64
N GLU A 183 19.09 -6.46 -28.36
CA GLU A 183 19.29 -7.83 -27.85
C GLU A 183 18.64 -8.20 -26.48
N ASN A 184 17.31 -8.07 -26.40
CA ASN A 184 16.40 -8.50 -25.28
C ASN A 184 15.97 -7.41 -24.28
N GLN A 185 16.14 -6.13 -24.62
CA GLN A 185 15.63 -5.01 -23.83
C GLN A 185 14.52 -4.25 -24.55
N ILE A 186 13.69 -3.57 -23.77
CA ILE A 186 12.66 -2.64 -24.21
C ILE A 186 13.02 -1.28 -23.62
N ALA A 187 13.30 -0.30 -24.48
CA ALA A 187 13.55 1.08 -24.08
C ALA A 187 12.28 1.94 -24.22
N PHE A 188 12.11 2.87 -23.28
CA PHE A 188 11.00 3.82 -23.26
C PHE A 188 11.56 5.23 -23.47
N HIS A 189 11.56 5.68 -24.73
CA HIS A 189 12.00 7.03 -25.08
C HIS A 189 10.88 8.04 -24.76
N SER A 190 11.18 9.00 -23.89
CA SER A 190 10.23 10.05 -23.48
C SER A 190 10.00 11.13 -24.53
N GLU A 191 10.82 11.16 -25.59
CA GLU A 191 10.88 12.23 -26.60
C GLU A 191 10.07 11.91 -27.88
N ASP A 192 9.59 10.67 -28.05
CA ASP A 192 8.99 10.19 -29.31
C ASP A 192 7.45 10.28 -29.36
N GLY A 193 6.88 11.32 -28.77
CA GLY A 193 5.43 11.56 -28.84
C GLY A 193 4.99 11.91 -30.27
N LEU A 194 3.89 11.31 -30.75
CA LEU A 194 3.30 11.65 -32.06
C LEU A 194 2.50 12.97 -32.07
N ILE A 195 2.04 13.41 -30.89
CA ILE A 195 1.20 14.61 -30.71
C ILE A 195 2.00 15.74 -30.04
N PHE A 196 2.88 15.40 -29.11
CA PHE A 196 3.76 16.33 -28.40
C PHE A 196 5.22 15.97 -28.69
N ASN A 197 6.15 16.92 -28.65
CA ASN A 197 7.60 16.66 -28.79
C ASN A 197 8.19 15.91 -27.56
N GLY A 198 7.37 15.11 -26.87
CA GLY A 198 7.71 14.33 -25.69
C GLY A 198 6.70 14.48 -24.55
N VAL A 199 6.79 13.58 -23.57
CA VAL A 199 5.92 13.56 -22.38
C VAL A 199 6.13 14.79 -21.50
N LYS A 200 7.35 15.33 -21.47
CA LYS A 200 7.67 16.56 -20.73
C LYS A 200 6.92 17.76 -21.29
N ASP A 201 6.85 17.87 -22.62
CA ASP A 201 6.13 18.95 -23.29
C ASP A 201 4.63 18.84 -23.04
N TYR A 202 4.10 17.61 -23.05
CA TYR A 202 2.72 17.35 -22.66
C TYR A 202 2.43 17.76 -21.21
N ALA A 203 3.27 17.35 -20.25
CA ALA A 203 3.10 17.72 -18.85
C ALA A 203 3.14 19.24 -18.63
N ARG A 204 4.06 19.94 -19.32
CA ARG A 204 4.13 21.40 -19.31
C ARG A 204 2.88 22.03 -19.92
N GLN A 205 2.39 21.53 -21.05
CA GLN A 205 1.15 22.02 -21.65
C GLN A 205 -0.03 21.87 -20.67
N LEU A 206 -0.16 20.73 -19.98
CA LEU A 206 -1.19 20.54 -18.97
C LEU A 206 -1.08 21.55 -17.83
N ALA A 207 0.13 21.86 -17.39
CA ALA A 207 0.38 22.88 -16.36
C ALA A 207 -0.04 24.29 -16.85
N GLU A 208 0.31 24.65 -18.08
CA GLU A 208 -0.10 25.91 -18.72
C GLU A 208 -1.64 26.00 -18.85
N MET A 209 -2.30 24.89 -19.21
CA MET A 209 -3.76 24.80 -19.31
C MET A 209 -4.48 25.04 -17.98
N ILE A 210 -3.84 24.79 -16.84
CA ILE A 210 -4.37 25.11 -15.51
C ILE A 210 -3.83 26.43 -14.94
N GLY A 211 -3.12 27.22 -15.74
CA GLY A 211 -2.63 28.56 -15.40
C GLY A 211 -1.27 28.61 -14.70
N LEU A 212 -0.46 27.56 -14.79
CA LEU A 212 0.90 27.51 -14.23
C LEU A 212 1.97 27.83 -15.29
N GLY A 213 3.17 28.20 -14.85
CA GLY A 213 4.31 28.45 -15.74
C GLY A 213 5.11 27.19 -16.11
N SER A 214 5.02 26.12 -15.31
CA SER A 214 5.71 24.85 -15.55
C SER A 214 5.02 23.68 -14.83
N ASP A 215 5.21 22.47 -15.35
CA ASP A 215 4.86 21.20 -14.71
C ASP A 215 5.48 21.00 -13.32
N THR A 216 6.61 21.65 -13.02
CA THR A 216 7.19 21.66 -11.66
C THR A 216 6.33 22.38 -10.62
N GLU A 217 5.39 23.23 -11.07
CA GLU A 217 4.51 24.03 -10.21
C GLU A 217 3.18 23.32 -9.92
N LEU A 218 2.93 22.11 -10.47
CA LEU A 218 1.72 21.33 -10.20
C LEU A 218 1.39 21.18 -8.69
N PRO A 219 2.37 20.98 -7.77
CA PRO A 219 2.08 20.98 -6.34
C PRO A 219 1.55 22.31 -5.79
N GLN A 220 1.89 23.45 -6.42
CA GLN A 220 1.37 24.77 -6.06
C GLN A 220 -0.11 24.92 -6.42
N ALA A 221 -0.59 24.22 -7.45
CA ALA A 221 -2.00 24.08 -7.78
C ALA A 221 -2.75 23.06 -6.89
N GLY A 222 -2.05 22.46 -5.90
CA GLY A 222 -2.62 21.46 -5.00
C GLY A 222 -2.59 20.03 -5.53
N VAL A 223 -1.91 19.76 -6.66
CA VAL A 223 -1.84 18.41 -7.26
C VAL A 223 -0.68 17.63 -6.65
N ARG A 224 -0.99 16.62 -5.81
CA ARG A 224 0.01 15.73 -5.18
C ARG A 224 -0.09 14.30 -5.67
N ASN A 225 -1.31 13.84 -5.90
CA ASN A 225 -1.57 12.50 -6.40
C ASN A 225 -2.44 12.52 -7.68
N ILE A 226 -2.13 11.59 -8.59
CA ILE A 226 -2.78 11.49 -9.89
C ILE A 226 -3.21 10.04 -10.11
N LEU A 227 -4.46 9.85 -10.52
CA LEU A 227 -4.94 8.57 -11.03
C LEU A 227 -4.85 8.59 -12.55
N ASP A 228 -3.98 7.75 -13.11
CA ASP A 228 -3.72 7.67 -14.55
C ASP A 228 -4.45 6.44 -15.13
N ILE A 229 -5.60 6.68 -15.79
CA ILE A 229 -6.47 5.64 -16.33
C ILE A 229 -5.97 5.24 -17.72
N ASN A 230 -5.69 3.94 -17.89
CA ASN A 230 -5.10 3.36 -19.09
C ASN A 230 -3.83 4.11 -19.51
N CYS A 231 -2.84 4.10 -18.62
CA CYS A 231 -1.58 4.85 -18.69
C CYS A 231 -0.64 4.49 -19.86
N GLY A 232 -1.02 3.56 -20.74
CA GLY A 232 -0.20 3.06 -21.85
C GLY A 232 1.08 2.41 -21.34
N PHE A 233 2.21 3.06 -21.60
CA PHE A 233 3.50 2.60 -21.10
C PHE A 233 3.85 3.10 -19.69
N GLY A 234 3.07 4.03 -19.14
CA GLY A 234 3.39 4.70 -17.87
C GLY A 234 4.42 5.83 -18.01
N SER A 235 4.68 6.32 -19.23
CA SER A 235 5.69 7.36 -19.44
C SER A 235 5.32 8.69 -18.80
N PHE A 236 4.02 9.04 -18.75
CA PHE A 236 3.52 10.20 -18.02
C PHE A 236 3.80 10.07 -16.52
N GLY A 237 3.41 8.94 -15.91
CA GLY A 237 3.72 8.64 -14.51
C GLY A 237 5.24 8.60 -14.21
N ALA A 238 6.07 8.10 -15.13
CA ALA A 238 7.52 8.09 -14.99
C ALA A 238 8.13 9.50 -14.92
N HIS A 239 7.62 10.42 -15.75
CA HIS A 239 8.01 11.83 -15.73
C HIS A 239 7.56 12.51 -14.43
N LEU A 240 6.29 12.36 -14.06
CA LEU A 240 5.73 12.93 -12.83
C LEU A 240 6.42 12.44 -11.56
N LEU A 241 6.82 11.16 -11.51
CA LEU A 241 7.57 10.62 -10.38
C LEU A 241 8.92 11.31 -10.21
N SER A 242 9.56 11.77 -11.31
CA SER A 242 10.79 12.57 -11.23
C SER A 242 10.56 13.96 -10.64
N LEU A 243 9.33 14.47 -10.73
CA LEU A 243 8.85 15.71 -10.10
C LEU A 243 8.32 15.47 -8.68
N LYS A 244 8.45 14.25 -8.13
CA LYS A 244 7.93 13.82 -6.84
C LYS A 244 6.39 13.88 -6.74
N ILE A 245 5.70 13.71 -7.86
CA ILE A 245 4.23 13.61 -7.92
C ILE A 245 3.86 12.14 -8.05
N MET A 246 2.96 11.67 -7.17
CA MET A 246 2.57 10.26 -7.13
C MET A 246 1.48 9.99 -8.18
N ALA A 247 1.86 9.40 -9.31
CA ALA A 247 0.93 8.91 -10.31
C ALA A 247 0.73 7.39 -10.18
N VAL A 248 -0.51 6.96 -9.99
CA VAL A 248 -0.88 5.54 -9.94
C VAL A 248 -1.59 5.17 -11.23
N CYS A 249 -1.01 4.26 -11.99
CA CYS A 249 -1.66 3.72 -13.18
C CYS A 249 -2.75 2.72 -12.79
N ILE A 250 -3.93 2.85 -13.39
CA ILE A 250 -4.99 1.86 -13.32
C ILE A 250 -5.45 1.49 -14.72
N ALA A 251 -5.48 0.19 -15.01
CA ALA A 251 -6.00 -0.31 -16.28
C ALA A 251 -6.57 -1.71 -16.12
N SER A 252 -7.42 -2.09 -17.08
CA SER A 252 -8.04 -3.42 -17.13
C SER A 252 -7.00 -4.53 -17.27
N TYR A 253 -7.40 -5.74 -16.87
CA TYR A 253 -6.56 -6.91 -17.08
C TYR A 253 -6.35 -7.17 -18.57
N GLU A 254 -5.09 -7.35 -18.97
CA GLU A 254 -4.71 -7.76 -20.32
C GLU A 254 -3.85 -9.02 -20.25
N ALA A 255 -4.20 -10.05 -21.03
CA ALA A 255 -3.47 -11.32 -21.04
C ALA A 255 -2.07 -11.20 -21.67
N THR A 256 -1.87 -10.21 -22.54
CA THR A 256 -0.62 -9.87 -23.22
C THR A 256 -0.55 -8.36 -23.46
N GLY A 257 0.63 -7.75 -23.35
CA GLY A 257 0.80 -6.32 -23.60
C GLY A 257 0.21 -5.41 -22.53
N SER A 258 0.04 -5.93 -21.32
CA SER A 258 -0.58 -5.21 -20.22
C SER A 258 0.16 -3.93 -19.85
N GLN A 259 -0.60 -2.84 -19.83
CA GLN A 259 -0.15 -1.52 -19.37
C GLN A 259 0.30 -1.57 -17.91
N VAL A 260 -0.48 -2.22 -17.04
CA VAL A 260 -0.16 -2.39 -15.61
C VAL A 260 1.12 -3.21 -15.45
N GLN A 261 1.25 -4.35 -16.16
CA GLN A 261 2.45 -5.19 -16.06
C GLN A 261 3.71 -4.43 -16.49
N LEU A 262 3.62 -3.65 -17.58
CA LEU A 262 4.74 -2.83 -18.08
C LEU A 262 5.14 -1.76 -17.06
N CYS A 263 4.18 -1.05 -16.47
CA CYS A 263 4.45 -0.05 -15.44
C CYS A 263 5.14 -0.66 -14.21
N LEU A 264 4.63 -1.79 -13.72
CA LEU A 264 5.19 -2.48 -12.56
C LEU A 264 6.60 -2.99 -12.82
N GLU A 265 6.88 -3.49 -14.02
CA GLU A 265 8.22 -3.95 -14.40
C GLU A 265 9.21 -2.78 -14.51
N ARG A 266 8.73 -1.62 -15.00
CA ARG A 266 9.47 -0.34 -14.98
C ARG A 266 9.71 0.21 -13.56
N GLY A 267 9.09 -0.39 -12.54
CA GLY A 267 9.14 0.09 -11.16
C GLY A 267 8.22 1.26 -10.86
N LEU A 268 7.16 1.46 -11.65
CA LEU A 268 6.17 2.53 -11.47
C LEU A 268 4.92 2.02 -10.72
N PRO A 269 4.21 2.89 -9.97
CA PRO A 269 2.99 2.51 -9.27
C PRO A 269 1.86 2.15 -10.25
N ALA A 270 1.32 0.93 -10.14
CA ALA A 270 0.18 0.51 -10.93
C ALA A 270 -0.66 -0.59 -10.25
N ILE A 271 -1.93 -0.69 -10.63
CA ILE A 271 -2.87 -1.71 -10.16
C ILE A 271 -3.82 -2.13 -11.28
N ILE A 272 -4.25 -3.39 -11.25
CA ILE A 272 -5.29 -3.87 -12.15
C ILE A 272 -6.64 -3.38 -11.61
N GLY A 273 -7.38 -2.67 -12.44
CA GLY A 273 -8.71 -2.19 -12.09
C GLY A 273 -9.50 -1.84 -13.34
N ASN A 274 -10.75 -2.26 -13.34
CA ASN A 274 -11.74 -1.92 -14.35
C ASN A 274 -12.98 -1.41 -13.62
N PHE A 275 -13.65 -0.42 -14.19
CA PHE A 275 -14.79 0.25 -13.55
C PHE A 275 -16.02 0.25 -14.46
N ILE A 276 -16.35 -0.93 -15.01
CA ILE A 276 -17.54 -1.11 -15.86
C ILE A 276 -18.77 -1.50 -15.04
N ALA A 277 -18.68 -2.50 -14.16
CA ALA A 277 -19.80 -2.85 -13.27
C ALA A 277 -19.60 -2.37 -11.83
N ARG A 278 -18.36 -2.10 -11.42
CA ARG A 278 -17.98 -1.82 -10.02
C ARG A 278 -17.23 -0.51 -9.90
N GLN A 279 -17.36 0.12 -8.73
CA GLN A 279 -16.56 1.27 -8.36
C GLN A 279 -15.10 0.86 -8.23
N LEU A 280 -14.21 1.81 -8.52
CA LEU A 280 -12.80 1.70 -8.20
C LEU A 280 -12.62 1.49 -6.68
N PRO A 281 -11.59 0.74 -6.26
CA PRO A 281 -11.34 0.38 -4.85
C PRO A 281 -10.76 1.54 -4.03
N TYR A 282 -11.20 2.77 -4.32
CA TYR A 282 -10.81 4.00 -3.65
C TYR A 282 -12.04 4.62 -2.98
N PRO A 283 -11.90 5.24 -1.80
CA PRO A 283 -12.96 6.06 -1.21
C PRO A 283 -13.34 7.24 -2.12
N SER A 284 -14.47 7.90 -1.84
CA SER A 284 -14.71 9.20 -2.49
C SER A 284 -13.62 10.22 -2.13
N LEU A 285 -13.39 11.21 -2.99
CA LEU A 285 -12.45 12.32 -2.78
C LEU A 285 -11.03 11.80 -2.48
N SER A 286 -10.47 10.99 -3.38
CA SER A 286 -9.19 10.30 -3.23
C SER A 286 -8.03 10.98 -3.98
N TYR A 287 -8.29 11.48 -5.19
CA TYR A 287 -7.26 12.00 -6.10
C TYR A 287 -7.44 13.49 -6.41
N ASP A 288 -6.32 14.21 -6.53
CA ASP A 288 -6.28 15.63 -6.89
C ASP A 288 -6.47 15.83 -8.40
N MET A 289 -5.99 14.87 -9.20
CA MET A 289 -6.18 14.84 -10.64
C MET A 289 -6.49 13.42 -11.12
N VAL A 290 -7.42 13.31 -12.07
CA VAL A 290 -7.67 12.08 -12.83
C VAL A 290 -7.30 12.35 -14.28
N HIS A 291 -6.43 11.53 -14.84
CA HIS A 291 -5.88 11.68 -16.18
C HIS A 291 -6.25 10.48 -17.04
N CYS A 292 -6.67 10.73 -18.28
CA CYS A 292 -6.77 9.73 -19.34
C CYS A 292 -6.25 10.33 -20.66
N ALA A 293 -5.26 9.66 -21.25
CA ALA A 293 -4.79 9.97 -22.60
C ALA A 293 -5.02 8.76 -23.51
N GLN A 294 -5.92 8.92 -24.49
CA GLN A 294 -6.29 7.88 -25.46
C GLN A 294 -6.75 6.57 -24.79
N CYS A 295 -7.43 6.67 -23.64
CA CYS A 295 -7.81 5.50 -22.84
C CYS A 295 -8.89 4.62 -23.49
N GLY A 296 -9.50 5.03 -24.60
CA GLY A 296 -10.52 4.25 -25.31
C GLY A 296 -11.85 4.10 -24.55
N ILE A 297 -12.05 4.88 -23.49
CA ILE A 297 -13.28 4.89 -22.70
C ILE A 297 -14.29 5.81 -23.36
N MET A 298 -15.51 5.31 -23.55
CA MET A 298 -16.66 6.10 -23.98
C MET A 298 -17.28 6.76 -22.73
N TRP A 299 -17.01 8.04 -22.54
CA TRP A 299 -17.35 8.76 -21.30
C TRP A 299 -18.82 9.18 -21.20
N ASP A 300 -19.53 9.22 -22.32
CA ASP A 300 -20.94 9.58 -22.45
C ASP A 300 -21.89 8.38 -22.51
N GLU A 301 -21.37 7.15 -22.58
CA GLU A 301 -22.18 5.93 -22.54
C GLU A 301 -22.73 5.64 -21.15
N HIS A 302 -23.76 4.79 -21.09
CA HIS A 302 -24.42 4.36 -19.85
C HIS A 302 -24.79 5.54 -18.92
N ASP A 303 -25.41 6.59 -19.47
CA ASP A 303 -25.81 7.80 -18.73
C ASP A 303 -24.65 8.50 -17.98
N GLY A 304 -23.42 8.39 -18.50
CA GLY A 304 -22.24 9.06 -17.93
C GLY A 304 -21.72 8.39 -16.65
N MET A 305 -22.02 7.10 -16.42
CA MET A 305 -21.61 6.38 -15.22
C MET A 305 -20.09 6.40 -14.96
N SER A 306 -19.28 6.35 -16.02
CA SER A 306 -17.82 6.49 -15.94
C SER A 306 -17.40 7.86 -15.38
N LEU A 307 -18.10 8.93 -15.78
CA LEU A 307 -17.83 10.29 -15.25
C LEU A 307 -18.31 10.44 -13.81
N ILE A 308 -19.42 9.81 -13.43
CA ILE A 308 -19.89 9.80 -12.04
C ILE A 308 -18.87 9.10 -11.14
N GLU A 309 -18.26 8.01 -11.62
CA GLU A 309 -17.19 7.32 -10.89
C GLU A 309 -15.91 8.16 -10.77
N VAL A 310 -15.52 8.87 -11.84
CA VAL A 310 -14.42 9.83 -11.79
C VAL A 310 -14.73 10.98 -10.82
N ASP A 311 -15.95 11.53 -10.85
CA ASP A 311 -16.36 12.57 -9.91
C ASP A 311 -16.25 12.07 -8.47
N ARG A 312 -16.68 10.84 -8.19
CA ARG A 312 -16.58 10.24 -6.87
C ARG A 312 -15.15 10.24 -6.36
N VAL A 313 -14.18 9.79 -7.15
CA VAL A 313 -12.76 9.71 -6.71
C VAL A 313 -12.03 11.05 -6.78
N LEU A 314 -12.51 12.02 -7.56
CA LEU A 314 -11.90 13.34 -7.69
C LEU A 314 -12.26 14.26 -6.52
N LYS A 315 -11.23 14.92 -5.97
CA LYS A 315 -11.37 15.87 -4.85
C LYS A 315 -11.96 17.21 -5.31
N PRO A 316 -12.59 17.99 -4.41
CA PRO A 316 -13.11 19.30 -4.75
C PRO A 316 -11.98 20.23 -5.23
N GLY A 317 -12.24 21.03 -6.27
CA GLY A 317 -11.21 21.85 -6.91
C GLY A 317 -10.18 21.06 -7.74
N GLY A 318 -10.28 19.73 -7.79
CA GLY A 318 -9.41 18.85 -8.55
C GLY A 318 -9.68 18.86 -10.06
N TYR A 319 -8.75 18.27 -10.82
CA TYR A 319 -8.73 18.36 -12.28
C TYR A 319 -9.03 17.01 -12.95
N PHE A 320 -9.90 17.01 -13.96
CA PHE A 320 -10.04 15.89 -14.88
C PHE A 320 -9.42 16.26 -16.22
N VAL A 321 -8.44 15.46 -16.66
CA VAL A 321 -7.70 15.66 -17.91
C VAL A 321 -8.06 14.54 -18.88
N LEU A 322 -8.56 14.91 -20.05
CA LEU A 322 -8.87 13.99 -21.14
C LEU A 322 -8.13 14.41 -22.41
N THR A 323 -7.29 13.55 -22.94
CA THR A 323 -6.73 13.70 -24.29
C THR A 323 -7.30 12.61 -25.17
N SER A 324 -8.10 12.95 -26.17
CA SER A 324 -8.71 11.97 -27.09
C SER A 324 -8.62 12.46 -28.52
N PRO A 325 -8.13 11.65 -29.47
CA PRO A 325 -8.03 12.05 -30.86
C PRO A 325 -9.42 12.34 -31.40
N THR A 326 -9.63 13.56 -31.87
CA THR A 326 -10.86 13.87 -32.60
C THR A 326 -10.74 13.17 -33.94
N SER A 327 -11.70 12.31 -34.30
CA SER A 327 -11.79 11.76 -35.65
C SER A 327 -11.92 12.95 -36.60
N ARG A 328 -10.81 13.41 -37.21
CA ARG A 328 -10.82 14.51 -38.19
C ARG A 328 -11.71 14.04 -39.35
N PRO A 329 -12.90 14.59 -39.57
CA PRO A 329 -13.56 14.37 -40.84
C PRO A 329 -12.73 15.18 -41.84
N GLN A 330 -12.08 14.51 -42.79
CA GLN A 330 -11.61 15.18 -44.00
C GLN A 330 -12.84 15.84 -44.65
N GLY A 331 -13.01 17.14 -44.41
CA GLY A 331 -14.21 17.85 -44.84
C GLY A 331 -14.42 19.14 -44.04
N SER A 332 -13.96 20.24 -44.62
CA SER A 332 -14.16 21.61 -44.17
C SER A 332 -15.59 21.90 -43.69
N SER A 333 -15.75 22.18 -42.39
CA SER A 333 -16.69 23.19 -41.88
C SER A 333 -16.39 23.48 -40.41
N ARG A 334 -16.21 24.76 -40.07
CA ARG A 334 -16.06 25.26 -38.69
C ARG A 334 -17.27 24.93 -37.81
N GLU A 335 -18.40 24.56 -38.40
CA GLU A 335 -19.64 24.18 -37.72
C GLU A 335 -19.63 22.75 -37.17
N LYS A 336 -18.82 21.83 -37.71
CA LYS A 336 -18.73 20.45 -37.20
C LYS A 336 -17.82 20.28 -35.96
N LYS A 337 -16.95 21.25 -35.66
CA LYS A 337 -16.15 21.26 -34.41
C LYS A 337 -17.00 21.43 -33.15
N ARG A 338 -18.27 21.82 -33.30
CA ARG A 338 -19.23 22.04 -32.22
C ARG A 338 -20.10 20.80 -31.92
N ILE A 339 -19.92 19.69 -32.65
CA ILE A 339 -20.86 18.55 -32.61
C ILE A 339 -20.37 17.40 -31.68
N MET A 340 -19.08 17.34 -31.34
CA MET A 340 -18.59 16.50 -30.24
C MET A 340 -18.92 17.08 -28.84
N SER A 341 -19.56 18.26 -28.77
CA SER A 341 -19.67 19.06 -27.55
C SER A 341 -21.03 19.01 -26.83
N ASN A 342 -21.99 18.15 -27.19
CA ASN A 342 -23.32 18.20 -26.53
C ASN A 342 -23.48 17.24 -25.32
N PRO A 343 -23.14 15.94 -25.41
CA PRO A 343 -23.38 15.00 -24.31
C PRO A 343 -22.44 15.22 -23.11
N MET A 344 -21.14 15.32 -23.39
CA MET A 344 -20.11 15.55 -22.37
C MET A 344 -20.27 16.89 -21.66
N GLU A 345 -20.58 17.96 -22.39
CA GLU A 345 -20.80 19.29 -21.80
C GLU A 345 -22.04 19.30 -20.90
N GLY A 346 -23.13 18.65 -21.33
CA GLY A 346 -24.32 18.47 -20.51
C GLY A 346 -24.06 17.68 -19.22
N LEU A 347 -23.33 16.56 -19.32
CA LEU A 347 -22.98 15.72 -18.16
C LEU A 347 -22.04 16.45 -17.19
N THR A 348 -20.99 17.08 -17.70
CA THR A 348 -20.02 17.84 -16.88
C THR A 348 -20.69 19.01 -16.15
N GLN A 349 -21.62 19.72 -16.78
CA GLN A 349 -22.43 20.75 -16.11
C GLN A 349 -23.31 20.17 -14.98
N GLN A 350 -23.91 19.00 -15.18
CA GLN A 350 -24.70 18.32 -14.13
C GLN A 350 -23.85 17.83 -12.95
N LEU A 351 -22.57 17.54 -13.19
CA LEU A 351 -21.56 17.22 -12.18
C LEU A 351 -20.91 18.45 -11.54
N CYS A 352 -21.32 19.67 -11.89
CA CYS A 352 -20.72 20.92 -11.42
C CYS A 352 -19.22 21.04 -11.78
N TRP A 353 -18.86 20.59 -12.98
CA TRP A 353 -17.51 20.77 -13.52
C TRP A 353 -17.45 21.97 -14.45
N THR A 354 -16.35 22.71 -14.38
CA THR A 354 -16.08 23.84 -15.29
C THR A 354 -14.96 23.46 -16.24
N LEU A 355 -15.18 23.63 -17.55
CA LEU A 355 -14.10 23.47 -18.54
C LEU A 355 -13.14 24.66 -18.38
N LEU A 356 -11.91 24.39 -17.94
CA LEU A 356 -10.89 25.43 -17.75
C LEU A 356 -10.17 25.76 -19.05
N ALA A 357 -9.76 24.72 -19.78
CA ALA A 357 -8.99 24.89 -20.99
C ALA A 357 -9.25 23.74 -21.96
N GLN A 358 -9.17 24.08 -23.24
CA GLN A 358 -9.15 23.14 -24.34
C GLN A 358 -8.00 23.54 -25.26
N GLN A 359 -7.06 22.64 -25.49
CA GLN A 359 -5.92 22.86 -26.36
C GLN A 359 -5.68 21.61 -27.20
N GLU A 360 -5.69 21.78 -28.53
CA GLU A 360 -5.58 20.67 -29.48
C GLU A 360 -6.65 19.59 -29.24
N GLU A 361 -6.22 18.42 -28.75
CA GLU A 361 -7.05 17.24 -28.44
C GLU A 361 -7.17 16.99 -26.93
N SER A 362 -6.63 17.90 -26.11
CA SER A 362 -6.62 17.86 -24.65
C SER A 362 -7.67 18.81 -24.07
N PHE A 363 -8.39 18.32 -23.07
CA PHE A 363 -9.44 19.03 -22.34
C PHE A 363 -9.16 18.92 -20.85
N VAL A 364 -9.29 20.02 -20.13
CA VAL A 364 -9.12 20.07 -18.67
C VAL A 364 -10.37 20.65 -18.04
N TRP A 365 -11.06 19.85 -17.24
CA TRP A 365 -12.17 20.28 -16.39
C TRP A 365 -11.71 20.39 -14.94
N GLN A 366 -12.36 21.27 -14.20
CA GLN A 366 -12.19 21.38 -12.75
C GLN A 366 -13.52 21.10 -12.05
N LYS A 367 -13.47 20.21 -11.06
CA LYS A 367 -14.60 19.93 -10.17
C LYS A 367 -14.82 21.10 -9.24
N THR A 368 -16.08 21.48 -9.01
CA THR A 368 -16.42 22.57 -8.09
C THR A 368 -15.78 22.38 -6.71
N ALA A 369 -15.28 23.48 -6.14
CA ALA A 369 -14.93 23.55 -4.72
C ALA A 369 -16.17 23.87 -3.86
N ASP A 370 -17.16 24.53 -4.45
CA ASP A 370 -18.41 24.92 -3.81
C ASP A 370 -19.46 23.80 -3.91
N VAL A 371 -19.83 23.25 -2.76
CA VAL A 371 -20.84 22.18 -2.64
C VAL A 371 -22.24 22.69 -2.97
N ASP A 372 -22.52 23.99 -2.78
CA ASP A 372 -23.83 24.60 -3.05
C ASP A 372 -24.14 24.65 -4.54
N CYS A 373 -23.14 24.43 -5.40
CA CYS A 373 -23.35 24.22 -6.83
C CYS A 373 -24.38 23.11 -7.08
N TYR A 374 -24.35 22.00 -6.33
CA TYR A 374 -25.27 20.88 -6.56
C TYR A 374 -26.74 21.21 -6.24
N ALA A 375 -26.99 22.18 -5.34
CA ALA A 375 -28.33 22.65 -5.01
C ALA A 375 -28.86 23.68 -6.02
N SER A 376 -27.97 24.43 -6.68
CA SER A 376 -28.32 25.47 -7.66
C SER A 376 -28.41 24.97 -9.11
N ARG A 377 -28.27 23.65 -9.33
CA ARG A 377 -28.36 23.04 -10.67
C ARG A 377 -29.73 23.28 -11.30
N LYS A 378 -29.72 23.72 -12.56
CA LYS A 378 -30.94 23.95 -13.36
C LYS A 378 -31.74 22.67 -13.60
N GLN A 379 -31.06 21.52 -13.68
CA GLN A 379 -31.65 20.21 -13.89
C GLN A 379 -31.07 19.22 -12.87
N HIS A 380 -31.95 18.48 -12.20
CA HIS A 380 -31.62 17.52 -11.14
C HIS A 380 -31.62 16.08 -11.68
N THR A 381 -31.06 15.85 -12.87
CA THR A 381 -31.09 14.54 -13.54
C THR A 381 -30.24 13.51 -12.81
N ILE A 382 -29.07 13.91 -12.29
CA ILE A 382 -28.21 13.06 -11.46
C ILE A 382 -28.41 13.44 -9.98
N GLU A 383 -29.00 12.53 -9.21
CA GLU A 383 -29.27 12.72 -7.79
C GLU A 383 -28.00 12.66 -6.93
N LEU A 384 -28.08 13.20 -5.72
CA LEU A 384 -27.06 12.99 -4.69
C LEU A 384 -27.32 11.65 -4.00
N CYS A 385 -26.26 10.87 -3.75
CA CYS A 385 -26.41 9.60 -3.05
C CYS A 385 -26.88 9.83 -1.60
N LYS A 386 -27.81 8.98 -1.15
CA LYS A 386 -28.30 8.97 0.23
C LYS A 386 -27.40 8.08 1.10
N GLY A 387 -26.93 8.61 2.23
CA GLY A 387 -26.08 7.89 3.18
C GLY A 387 -24.58 8.14 2.98
N GLU A 388 -23.79 7.73 3.97
CA GLU A 388 -22.32 7.76 3.86
C GLU A 388 -21.81 6.64 2.96
N ASP A 389 -20.58 6.80 2.46
CA ASP A 389 -19.88 5.75 1.72
C ASP A 389 -19.66 4.52 2.61
N THR A 390 -20.59 3.56 2.52
CA THR A 390 -20.47 2.26 3.19
C THR A 390 -19.27 1.50 2.65
N ARG A 391 -18.42 0.98 3.55
CA ARG A 391 -17.24 0.18 3.21
C ARG A 391 -17.68 -1.16 2.61
N SER A 392 -17.55 -1.31 1.30
CA SER A 392 -17.70 -2.59 0.62
C SER A 392 -16.56 -2.75 -0.38
N TYR A 393 -15.88 -3.89 -0.32
CA TYR A 393 -14.81 -4.23 -1.26
C TYR A 393 -15.34 -4.42 -2.69
N TYR A 394 -16.60 -4.87 -2.82
CA TYR A 394 -17.30 -5.04 -4.09
C TYR A 394 -18.55 -4.18 -4.15
N ARG A 395 -18.36 -2.88 -4.42
CA ARG A 395 -19.46 -1.94 -4.61
C ARG A 395 -19.79 -1.79 -6.09
N PRO A 396 -21.04 -2.02 -6.52
CA PRO A 396 -21.44 -1.73 -7.90
C PRO A 396 -21.37 -0.22 -8.16
N LEU A 397 -21.20 0.17 -9.42
CA LEU A 397 -21.36 1.58 -9.79
C LEU A 397 -22.77 2.06 -9.41
N VAL A 398 -22.86 3.32 -8.97
CA VAL A 398 -24.12 3.94 -8.56
C VAL A 398 -24.37 5.20 -9.40
N PRO A 399 -25.59 5.41 -9.93
CA PRO A 399 -25.93 6.56 -10.75
C PRO A 399 -26.26 7.80 -9.90
N CYS A 400 -25.39 8.14 -8.95
CA CYS A 400 -25.57 9.29 -8.06
C CYS A 400 -24.23 9.89 -7.62
N ILE A 401 -24.22 11.18 -7.32
CA ILE A 401 -23.03 11.92 -6.88
C ILE A 401 -22.78 11.63 -5.40
N SER A 402 -21.57 11.17 -5.08
CA SER A 402 -21.17 10.74 -3.74
C SER A 402 -20.17 11.73 -3.11
N GLY A 403 -20.07 11.71 -1.77
CA GLY A 403 -19.04 12.46 -1.03
C GLY A 403 -19.36 13.93 -0.75
N THR A 404 -20.49 14.46 -1.23
CA THR A 404 -20.89 15.88 -1.03
C THR A 404 -21.18 16.24 0.42
N SER A 405 -21.68 15.30 1.23
CA SER A 405 -21.91 15.47 2.67
C SER A 405 -20.69 15.13 3.54
N SER A 406 -19.57 14.75 2.91
CA SER A 406 -18.36 14.33 3.62
C SER A 406 -17.66 15.52 4.28
N LYS A 407 -17.20 15.34 5.53
CA LYS A 407 -16.29 16.30 6.18
C LYS A 407 -14.95 16.44 5.46
N ARG A 408 -14.62 15.51 4.56
CA ARG A 408 -13.43 15.55 3.69
C ARG A 408 -13.62 16.41 2.43
N TRP A 409 -14.76 17.10 2.28
CA TRP A 409 -14.97 18.06 1.20
C TRP A 409 -14.09 19.31 1.39
N ILE A 410 -12.81 19.17 1.08
CA ILE A 410 -11.79 20.23 1.19
C ILE A 410 -11.15 20.41 -0.19
N ALA A 411 -11.26 21.63 -0.70
CA ALA A 411 -10.65 22.02 -1.97
C ALA A 411 -9.14 21.76 -1.97
N ILE A 412 -8.60 21.23 -3.07
CA ILE A 412 -7.17 20.86 -3.15
C ILE A 412 -6.25 22.08 -2.90
N GLN A 413 -6.72 23.29 -3.21
CA GLN A 413 -6.00 24.56 -3.04
C GLN A 413 -5.96 25.03 -1.57
N ASN A 414 -6.90 24.58 -0.72
CA ASN A 414 -7.01 25.02 0.67
C ASN A 414 -6.25 24.13 1.65
N ARG A 415 -5.57 23.09 1.17
CA ARG A 415 -4.81 22.16 2.03
C ARG A 415 -3.47 22.75 2.44
N SER A 416 -3.00 22.36 3.62
CA SER A 416 -1.67 22.72 4.11
C SER A 416 -0.61 22.23 3.11
N SER A 417 0.36 23.08 2.75
CA SER A 417 1.46 22.72 1.83
C SER A 417 2.47 21.74 2.45
N GLU A 418 2.38 21.50 3.75
CA GLU A 418 3.23 20.58 4.49
C GLU A 418 2.87 19.11 4.17
N SER A 419 3.87 18.24 4.23
CA SER A 419 3.70 16.79 4.05
C SER A 419 2.98 16.12 5.23
N ASP A 420 2.92 16.81 6.36
CA ASP A 420 2.27 16.34 7.58
C ASP A 420 0.90 17.02 7.74
N LEU A 421 -0.11 16.21 8.06
CA LEU A 421 -1.47 16.67 8.26
C LEU A 421 -1.56 17.48 9.56
N SER A 422 -2.27 18.59 9.53
CA SER A 422 -2.59 19.37 10.71
C SER A 422 -3.51 18.60 11.67
N SER A 423 -3.53 19.00 12.94
CA SER A 423 -4.45 18.40 13.93
C SER A 423 -5.92 18.52 13.52
N ALA A 424 -6.29 19.58 12.79
CA ALA A 424 -7.63 19.75 12.26
C ALA A 424 -7.96 18.72 11.16
N GLU A 425 -7.01 18.45 10.26
CA GLU A 425 -7.14 17.44 9.20
C GLU A 425 -7.21 16.02 9.79
N LEU A 426 -6.37 15.69 10.78
CA LEU A 426 -6.43 14.39 11.47
C LEU A 426 -7.79 14.13 12.13
N LYS A 427 -8.39 15.16 12.74
CA LYS A 427 -9.71 15.08 13.36
C LYS A 427 -10.83 14.76 12.36
N ILE A 428 -10.70 15.16 11.09
CA ILE A 428 -11.66 14.81 10.02
C ILE A 428 -11.67 13.30 9.79
N HIS A 429 -10.52 12.65 9.95
CA HIS A 429 -10.37 11.19 9.86
C HIS A 429 -10.69 10.47 11.18
N GLY A 430 -11.00 11.20 12.25
CA GLY A 430 -11.24 10.63 13.58
C GLY A 430 -9.98 10.12 14.27
N VAL A 431 -8.79 10.58 13.85
CA VAL A 431 -7.50 10.18 14.42
C VAL A 431 -7.02 11.23 15.42
N GLN A 432 -6.54 10.79 16.58
CA GLN A 432 -5.95 11.71 17.57
C GLN A 432 -4.51 12.07 17.16
N PRO A 433 -4.09 13.34 17.30
CA PRO A 433 -2.72 13.76 16.96
C PRO A 433 -1.63 12.96 17.68
N GLU A 434 -1.87 12.60 18.94
CA GLU A 434 -0.93 11.83 19.77
C GLU A 434 -0.73 10.42 19.21
N GLU A 435 -1.83 9.73 18.86
CA GLU A 435 -1.82 8.40 18.26
C GLU A 435 -1.06 8.40 16.92
N PHE A 436 -1.32 9.40 16.08
CA PHE A 436 -0.63 9.56 14.79
C PHE A 436 0.86 9.81 14.96
N PHE A 437 1.25 10.64 15.94
CA PHE A 437 2.65 10.94 16.22
C PHE A 437 3.39 9.71 16.78
N GLU A 438 2.77 8.94 17.66
CA GLU A 438 3.34 7.69 18.17
C GLU A 438 3.60 6.68 17.05
N ASP A 439 2.66 6.49 16.11
CA ASP A 439 2.83 5.65 14.92
C ASP A 439 4.02 6.13 14.06
N LEU A 440 4.11 7.43 13.79
CA LEU A 440 5.20 8.00 13.01
C LEU A 440 6.57 7.78 13.66
N GLN A 441 6.69 7.99 14.98
CA GLN A 441 7.94 7.75 15.72
C GLN A 441 8.34 6.28 15.76
N TYR A 442 7.36 5.39 15.88
CA TYR A 442 7.58 3.95 15.79
C TYR A 442 8.18 3.59 14.42
N TRP A 443 7.58 4.04 13.31
CA TRP A 443 8.05 3.71 11.97
C TRP A 443 9.41 4.34 11.63
N ARG A 444 9.68 5.57 12.06
CA ARG A 444 11.01 6.20 11.96
C ARG A 444 12.10 5.33 12.58
N SER A 445 11.79 4.71 13.72
CA SER A 445 12.71 3.81 14.42
C SER A 445 12.79 2.44 13.73
N ALA A 446 11.64 1.89 13.31
CA ALA A 446 11.56 0.58 12.68
C ALA A 446 12.31 0.51 11.33
N VAL A 447 12.17 1.53 10.47
CA VAL A 447 12.83 1.56 9.15
C VAL A 447 14.35 1.50 9.26
N LYS A 448 14.93 2.22 10.24
CA LYS A 448 16.38 2.18 10.50
C LYS A 448 16.85 0.76 10.81
N ASN A 449 16.06 0.02 11.59
CA ASN A 449 16.35 -1.37 11.92
C ASN A 449 16.15 -2.29 10.71
N TYR A 450 15.00 -2.22 10.05
CA TYR A 450 14.67 -3.08 8.91
C TYR A 450 15.71 -2.96 7.80
N TRP A 451 16.18 -1.76 7.48
CA TRP A 451 17.13 -1.56 6.40
C TRP A 451 18.47 -2.27 6.66
N SER A 452 18.90 -2.37 7.93
CA SER A 452 20.11 -3.11 8.31
C SER A 452 19.97 -4.64 8.14
N LEU A 453 18.73 -5.15 8.18
CA LEU A 453 18.41 -6.57 8.04
C LEU A 453 18.38 -7.05 6.59
N LEU A 454 18.49 -6.15 5.62
CA LEU A 454 18.44 -6.47 4.18
C LEU A 454 19.83 -6.75 3.58
N THR A 455 20.77 -7.30 4.35
CA THR A 455 22.15 -7.55 3.88
C THR A 455 22.31 -8.97 3.32
N PRO A 456 23.00 -9.16 2.18
CA PRO A 456 23.17 -10.49 1.54
C PRO A 456 23.93 -11.54 2.38
N LEU A 457 24.62 -11.12 3.44
CA LEU A 457 25.48 -11.98 4.27
C LEU A 457 24.70 -12.85 5.27
N ILE A 458 23.38 -12.70 5.35
CA ILE A 458 22.56 -13.19 6.48
C ILE A 458 22.24 -14.70 6.43
N PHE A 459 22.31 -15.36 5.28
CA PHE A 459 21.94 -16.78 5.14
C PHE A 459 23.13 -17.76 5.13
N SER A 460 24.33 -17.31 5.55
CA SER A 460 25.46 -18.22 5.79
C SER A 460 25.35 -18.85 7.19
N ASP A 461 25.70 -20.15 7.31
CA ASP A 461 25.65 -20.95 8.56
C ASP A 461 26.53 -20.41 9.73
N HIS A 462 27.20 -19.27 9.51
CA HIS A 462 27.94 -18.53 10.52
C HIS A 462 27.32 -17.13 10.65
N PRO A 463 26.73 -16.77 11.80
CA PRO A 463 26.15 -15.44 12.01
C PRO A 463 27.27 -14.41 12.15
N LYS A 464 27.83 -13.95 11.03
CA LYS A 464 28.58 -12.69 11.00
C LYS A 464 27.58 -11.55 10.90
N ARG A 465 27.47 -10.81 11.99
CA ARG A 465 26.75 -9.53 12.03
C ARG A 465 27.53 -8.53 11.17
N PRO A 466 26.86 -7.61 10.44
CA PRO A 466 27.53 -6.46 9.88
C PRO A 466 28.17 -5.64 11.01
N GLY A 467 29.49 -5.52 11.04
CA GLY A 467 30.21 -4.46 11.75
C GLY A 467 30.22 -3.18 10.92
N ASP A 468 30.78 -2.09 11.45
CA ASP A 468 30.89 -0.80 10.75
C ASP A 468 31.70 -0.87 9.43
N GLU A 469 32.40 -1.98 9.19
CA GLU A 469 33.16 -2.26 7.97
C GLU A 469 32.45 -3.18 6.96
N ASP A 470 31.24 -3.65 7.25
CA ASP A 470 30.51 -4.57 6.36
C ASP A 470 29.73 -3.84 5.26
N PRO A 471 29.64 -4.42 4.04
CA PRO A 471 29.03 -3.76 2.91
C PRO A 471 27.53 -3.55 3.15
N LEU A 472 27.11 -2.29 3.11
CA LEU A 472 25.69 -1.91 3.06
C LEU A 472 24.99 -2.65 1.89
N PRO A 473 23.68 -2.93 2.01
CA PRO A 473 22.94 -3.46 0.87
C PRO A 473 23.16 -2.56 -0.35
N PRO A 474 23.26 -3.12 -1.57
CA PRO A 474 23.48 -2.33 -2.76
C PRO A 474 22.51 -1.16 -2.84
N TYR A 475 23.01 0.03 -3.15
CA TYR A 475 22.17 1.21 -3.31
C TYR A 475 21.05 0.93 -4.33
N ASN A 476 19.81 1.31 -4.00
CA ASN A 476 18.61 1.08 -4.82
C ASN A 476 18.29 -0.40 -5.14
N MET A 477 18.54 -1.31 -4.20
CA MET A 477 18.13 -2.71 -4.32
C MET A 477 16.60 -2.89 -4.37
N ILE A 478 15.85 -2.04 -3.65
CA ILE A 478 14.38 -2.10 -3.56
C ILE A 478 13.81 -0.89 -4.26
N ARG A 479 12.96 -1.11 -5.28
CA ARG A 479 12.30 -0.06 -6.07
C ARG A 479 10.87 0.16 -5.61
N ASN A 480 10.21 -0.89 -5.14
CA ASN A 480 8.86 -0.83 -4.60
C ASN A 480 8.63 -1.77 -3.42
N VAL A 481 7.80 -1.32 -2.48
CA VAL A 481 7.34 -2.07 -1.31
C VAL A 481 5.82 -2.18 -1.38
N MET A 482 5.27 -3.32 -0.99
CA MET A 482 3.86 -3.41 -0.61
C MET A 482 3.77 -3.53 0.90
N ASP A 483 3.17 -2.53 1.54
CA ASP A 483 2.78 -2.61 2.94
C ASP A 483 1.37 -3.23 2.99
N MET A 484 1.31 -4.50 3.32
CA MET A 484 0.10 -5.31 3.23
C MET A 484 -0.93 -4.97 4.31
N SER A 485 -0.52 -4.29 5.38
CA SER A 485 -1.40 -3.90 6.49
C SER A 485 -1.06 -2.50 6.96
N ALA A 486 -1.20 -1.54 6.05
CA ALA A 486 -0.88 -0.15 6.31
C ALA A 486 -1.94 0.47 7.24
N ASN A 487 -1.47 1.09 8.32
CA ASN A 487 -2.29 1.96 9.16
C ASN A 487 -2.31 3.37 8.56
N TYR A 488 -1.65 4.38 9.15
CA TYR A 488 -1.63 5.76 8.62
C TYR A 488 -0.56 6.04 7.55
N GLY A 489 -0.04 4.98 6.92
CA GLY A 489 1.07 5.05 5.96
C GLY A 489 2.42 5.41 6.61
N GLY A 490 2.60 5.10 7.90
CA GLY A 490 3.81 5.45 8.65
C GLY A 490 5.10 4.83 8.10
N LEU A 491 5.04 3.59 7.59
CA LEU A 491 6.20 2.97 6.91
C LEU A 491 6.61 3.76 5.67
N ASN A 492 5.65 4.19 4.85
CA ASN A 492 5.91 5.00 3.65
C ASN A 492 6.52 6.36 4.03
N ALA A 493 5.93 7.05 5.02
CA ALA A 493 6.46 8.32 5.53
C ALA A 493 7.91 8.17 6.03
N ALA A 494 8.20 7.14 6.82
CA ALA A 494 9.55 6.90 7.33
C ALA A 494 10.56 6.58 6.22
N LEU A 495 10.18 5.82 5.18
CA LEU A 495 11.05 5.55 4.03
C LEU A 495 11.35 6.83 3.23
N LEU A 496 10.35 7.71 3.08
CA LEU A 496 10.50 8.99 2.40
C LEU A 496 11.43 9.94 3.17
N GLU A 497 11.26 10.04 4.50
CA GLU A 497 12.12 10.84 5.38
C GLU A 497 13.58 10.38 5.37
N GLU A 498 13.80 9.06 5.35
CA GLU A 498 15.12 8.43 5.22
C GLU A 498 15.67 8.47 3.77
N LYS A 499 15.00 9.21 2.87
CA LYS A 499 15.38 9.45 1.47
C LYS A 499 15.64 8.17 0.68
N LYS A 500 14.88 7.11 0.98
CA LYS A 500 14.93 5.87 0.20
C LYS A 500 14.23 6.09 -1.14
N ALA A 501 14.89 5.74 -2.25
CA ALA A 501 14.33 5.85 -3.59
C ALA A 501 13.37 4.69 -3.88
N VAL A 502 12.28 4.61 -3.10
CA VAL A 502 11.29 3.53 -3.11
C VAL A 502 9.90 4.12 -3.00
N TRP A 503 8.93 3.56 -3.71
CA TRP A 503 7.51 3.87 -3.48
C TRP A 503 6.83 2.70 -2.76
N VAL A 504 5.77 3.00 -2.01
CA VAL A 504 5.03 2.01 -1.24
C VAL A 504 3.58 1.95 -1.71
N MET A 505 3.11 0.74 -2.05
CA MET A 505 1.68 0.47 -2.12
C MET A 505 1.16 0.22 -0.71
N ASN A 506 0.46 1.19 -0.12
CA ASN A 506 -0.14 1.04 1.21
C ASN A 506 -1.49 0.31 1.10
N VAL A 507 -1.56 -0.93 1.55
CA VAL A 507 -2.79 -1.73 1.49
C VAL A 507 -3.49 -1.70 2.85
N VAL A 508 -4.74 -1.25 2.85
CA VAL A 508 -5.60 -1.27 4.04
C VAL A 508 -6.53 -2.48 3.96
N PRO A 509 -6.46 -3.43 4.91
CA PRO A 509 -7.37 -4.58 4.93
C PRO A 509 -8.83 -4.13 4.99
N SER A 510 -9.71 -4.72 4.20
CA SER A 510 -11.12 -4.32 4.05
C SER A 510 -11.92 -4.30 5.36
N ARG A 511 -11.49 -5.09 6.35
CA ARG A 511 -12.11 -5.25 7.67
C ARG A 511 -11.38 -4.51 8.79
N ALA A 512 -10.26 -3.82 8.49
CA ALA A 512 -9.53 -2.98 9.43
C ALA A 512 -10.14 -1.57 9.57
N SER A 513 -9.54 -0.71 10.39
CA SER A 513 -9.89 0.72 10.47
C SER A 513 -9.67 1.41 9.10
N ASN A 514 -10.53 2.38 8.75
CA ASN A 514 -10.45 3.04 7.44
C ASN A 514 -9.42 4.16 7.45
N ALA A 515 -8.16 3.76 7.41
CA ALA A 515 -7.04 4.67 7.28
C ALA A 515 -6.79 5.10 5.82
N LEU A 516 -7.39 4.44 4.83
CA LEU A 516 -7.11 4.69 3.41
C LEU A 516 -7.35 6.16 2.96
N PRO A 517 -8.46 6.83 3.34
CA PRO A 517 -8.63 8.26 3.05
C PRO A 517 -7.47 9.11 3.58
N LEU A 518 -7.00 8.83 4.80
CA LEU A 518 -5.89 9.57 5.41
C LEU A 518 -4.59 9.33 4.62
N ILE A 519 -4.29 8.08 4.25
CA ILE A 519 -3.11 7.73 3.42
C ILE A 519 -3.13 8.50 2.09
N LEU A 520 -4.29 8.56 1.43
CA LEU A 520 -4.46 9.25 0.15
C LEU A 520 -4.41 10.77 0.31
N ASP A 521 -4.91 11.32 1.42
CA ASP A 521 -4.83 12.76 1.74
C ASP A 521 -3.39 13.23 2.03
N ARG A 522 -2.53 12.32 2.50
CA ARG A 522 -1.06 12.53 2.56
C ARG A 522 -0.37 12.48 1.19
N GLY A 523 -1.08 12.13 0.12
CA GLY A 523 -0.52 11.98 -1.22
C GLY A 523 0.19 10.65 -1.49
N PHE A 524 0.05 9.67 -0.59
CA PHE A 524 0.63 8.35 -0.77
C PHE A 524 -0.25 7.44 -1.63
N ALA A 525 0.36 6.52 -2.38
CA ALA A 525 -0.37 5.47 -3.07
C ALA A 525 -0.93 4.47 -2.05
N GLY A 526 -2.21 4.12 -2.19
CA GLY A 526 -2.81 3.10 -1.35
C GLY A 526 -4.10 2.55 -1.92
N VAL A 527 -4.52 1.38 -1.43
CA VAL A 527 -5.72 0.68 -1.88
C VAL A 527 -6.34 -0.13 -0.74
N MET A 528 -7.65 -0.36 -0.82
CA MET A 528 -8.34 -1.28 0.08
C MET A 528 -8.29 -2.69 -0.51
N HIS A 529 -8.04 -3.71 0.32
CA HIS A 529 -8.04 -5.09 -0.16
C HIS A 529 -8.53 -6.10 0.89
N ASP A 530 -9.24 -7.13 0.45
CA ASP A 530 -9.55 -8.31 1.26
C ASP A 530 -8.49 -9.40 1.02
N TRP A 531 -7.61 -9.62 2.00
CA TRP A 531 -6.53 -10.60 1.94
C TRP A 531 -6.99 -12.06 2.04
N CYS A 532 -8.29 -12.31 2.19
CA CYS A 532 -8.87 -13.63 1.99
C CYS A 532 -9.01 -13.98 0.50
N GLU A 533 -8.73 -13.01 -0.39
CA GLU A 533 -8.65 -13.17 -1.83
C GLU A 533 -7.26 -12.77 -2.36
N PRO A 534 -6.89 -13.19 -3.60
CA PRO A 534 -5.61 -12.79 -4.22
C PRO A 534 -5.57 -11.30 -4.59
N PHE A 535 -4.43 -10.63 -4.49
CA PHE A 535 -4.29 -9.20 -4.82
C PHE A 535 -4.40 -8.96 -6.34
N PRO A 536 -5.09 -7.88 -6.80
CA PRO A 536 -5.29 -7.58 -8.23
C PRO A 536 -4.02 -7.02 -8.89
N THR A 537 -2.99 -7.86 -9.02
CA THR A 537 -1.71 -7.53 -9.64
C THR A 537 -1.09 -8.72 -10.39
N TYR A 538 -0.13 -8.44 -11.27
CA TYR A 538 0.64 -9.46 -11.99
C TYR A 538 1.63 -10.18 -11.05
N PRO A 539 2.05 -11.41 -11.37
CA PRO A 539 3.11 -12.07 -10.61
C PRO A 539 4.45 -11.30 -10.68
N ARG A 540 5.29 -11.43 -9.65
CA ARG A 540 6.65 -10.85 -9.59
C ARG A 540 6.65 -9.32 -9.76
N THR A 541 5.84 -8.66 -8.96
CA THR A 541 5.56 -7.22 -9.00
C THR A 541 6.29 -6.41 -7.93
N TYR A 542 6.54 -6.97 -6.76
CA TYR A 542 7.12 -6.24 -5.62
C TYR A 542 8.51 -6.78 -5.27
N ASP A 543 9.43 -5.84 -4.97
CA ASP A 543 10.78 -6.18 -4.50
C ASP A 543 10.78 -6.50 -3.00
N MET A 544 9.84 -5.94 -2.24
CA MET A 544 9.65 -6.22 -0.82
C MET A 544 8.17 -6.23 -0.41
N LEU A 545 7.81 -7.19 0.43
CA LEU A 545 6.52 -7.24 1.13
C LEU A 545 6.73 -6.96 2.61
N HIS A 546 5.86 -6.14 3.19
CA HIS A 546 5.84 -5.84 4.61
C HIS A 546 4.44 -6.08 5.17
N ALA A 547 4.34 -6.58 6.41
CA ALA A 547 3.08 -6.58 7.14
C ALA A 547 3.32 -6.50 8.65
N ASP A 548 2.53 -5.67 9.34
CA ASP A 548 2.46 -5.62 10.81
C ASP A 548 1.07 -6.06 11.28
N GLY A 549 1.01 -7.11 12.10
CA GLY A 549 -0.23 -7.66 12.69
C GLY A 549 -1.19 -8.38 11.72
N LEU A 550 -0.83 -8.53 10.44
CA LEU A 550 -1.72 -9.08 9.41
C LEU A 550 -2.10 -10.55 9.65
N LEU A 551 -1.17 -11.38 10.10
CA LEU A 551 -1.40 -12.81 10.26
C LEU A 551 -2.36 -13.10 11.41
N SER A 552 -2.21 -12.38 12.52
CA SER A 552 -3.15 -12.45 13.64
C SER A 552 -4.55 -11.98 13.22
N HIS A 553 -4.63 -10.90 12.45
CA HIS A 553 -5.90 -10.39 11.91
C HIS A 553 -6.61 -11.44 11.02
N LEU A 554 -5.90 -12.03 10.06
CA LEU A 554 -6.48 -13.03 9.15
C LEU A 554 -6.85 -14.35 9.82
N SER A 555 -6.11 -14.72 10.86
CA SER A 555 -6.43 -15.91 11.66
C SER A 555 -7.77 -15.76 12.37
N ALA A 556 -8.06 -14.57 12.91
CA ALA A 556 -9.36 -14.27 13.53
C ALA A 556 -10.52 -14.35 12.51
N GLU A 557 -10.24 -14.01 11.26
CA GLU A 557 -11.20 -14.02 10.16
C GLU A 557 -11.41 -15.39 9.49
N ARG A 558 -10.67 -16.42 9.95
CA ARG A 558 -10.67 -17.78 9.38
C ARG A 558 -10.24 -17.82 7.91
N CYS A 559 -9.36 -16.91 7.51
CA CYS A 559 -8.79 -16.90 6.17
C CYS A 559 -7.58 -17.84 6.10
N SER A 560 -7.33 -18.37 4.91
CA SER A 560 -6.34 -19.42 4.71
C SER A 560 -4.94 -18.83 4.62
N THR A 561 -4.15 -18.93 5.71
CA THR A 561 -2.79 -18.39 5.76
C THR A 561 -1.87 -18.99 4.71
N ILE A 562 -2.06 -20.25 4.32
CA ILE A 562 -1.29 -20.84 3.21
C ILE A 562 -1.62 -20.19 1.87
N ASP A 563 -2.88 -19.80 1.63
CA ASP A 563 -3.26 -19.12 0.39
C ASP A 563 -2.72 -17.68 0.36
N LEU A 564 -2.60 -17.02 1.52
CA LEU A 564 -1.85 -15.77 1.66
C LEU A 564 -0.37 -15.95 1.27
N PHE A 565 0.32 -16.96 1.80
CA PHE A 565 1.73 -17.21 1.48
C PHE A 565 1.95 -17.55 0.00
N LEU A 566 1.02 -18.28 -0.63
CA LEU A 566 1.03 -18.52 -2.07
C LEU A 566 0.86 -17.21 -2.86
N GLU A 567 -0.02 -16.32 -2.40
CA GLU A 567 -0.22 -15.03 -3.03
C GLU A 567 1.00 -14.12 -2.87
N MET A 568 1.57 -14.05 -1.66
CA MET A 568 2.82 -13.34 -1.39
C MET A 568 3.95 -13.87 -2.29
N ASP A 569 4.09 -15.20 -2.42
CA ASP A 569 5.06 -15.79 -3.35
C ASP A 569 4.78 -15.40 -4.80
N ARG A 570 3.52 -15.42 -5.24
CA ARG A 570 3.16 -15.03 -6.60
C ARG A 570 3.58 -13.59 -6.91
N ILE A 571 3.30 -12.65 -6.02
CA ILE A 571 3.52 -11.20 -6.26
C ILE A 571 4.95 -10.75 -5.95
N LEU A 572 5.70 -11.48 -5.12
CA LEU A 572 7.10 -11.17 -4.80
C LEU A 572 8.05 -11.58 -5.92
N ARG A 573 8.98 -10.69 -6.29
CA ARG A 573 10.03 -10.99 -7.27
C ARG A 573 11.02 -12.04 -6.74
N PRO A 574 11.67 -12.83 -7.62
CA PRO A 574 12.83 -13.59 -7.22
C PRO A 574 13.87 -12.69 -6.54
N GLU A 575 14.51 -13.18 -5.48
CA GLU A 575 15.44 -12.44 -4.59
C GLU A 575 14.77 -11.34 -3.74
N GLY A 576 13.44 -11.21 -3.83
CA GLY A 576 12.67 -10.25 -3.06
C GLY A 576 12.60 -10.60 -1.57
N TRP A 577 12.30 -9.58 -0.77
CA TRP A 577 12.32 -9.63 0.69
C TRP A 577 10.93 -9.63 1.29
N VAL A 578 10.76 -10.27 2.44
CA VAL A 578 9.54 -10.21 3.24
C VAL A 578 9.91 -9.88 4.68
N ILE A 579 9.20 -8.91 5.27
CA ILE A 579 9.30 -8.61 6.71
C ILE A 579 7.90 -8.69 7.30
N LEU A 580 7.68 -9.63 8.22
CA LEU A 580 6.43 -9.78 8.96
C LEU A 580 6.69 -9.49 10.44
N SER A 581 5.92 -8.58 11.01
CA SER A 581 5.87 -8.29 12.44
C SER A 581 4.53 -8.78 12.98
N ASP A 582 4.54 -9.75 13.90
CA ASP A 582 3.29 -10.29 14.46
C ASP A 582 3.53 -11.00 15.81
N THR A 583 2.47 -11.54 16.39
CA THR A 583 2.54 -12.33 17.63
C THR A 583 3.44 -13.55 17.48
N VAL A 584 4.08 -13.99 18.58
CA VAL A 584 4.98 -15.16 18.59
C VAL A 584 4.35 -16.37 17.90
N GLY A 585 3.11 -16.72 18.24
CA GLY A 585 2.41 -17.86 17.66
C GLY A 585 2.17 -17.73 16.15
N ALA A 586 1.83 -16.53 15.68
CA ALA A 586 1.64 -16.26 14.26
C ALA A 586 2.96 -16.34 13.48
N ILE A 587 4.06 -15.85 14.06
CA ILE A 587 5.40 -15.88 13.44
C ILE A 587 5.96 -17.31 13.36
N GLU A 588 5.72 -18.15 14.38
CA GLU A 588 6.11 -19.56 14.33
C GLU A 588 5.37 -20.32 13.23
N MET A 589 4.06 -20.07 13.07
CA MET A 589 3.27 -20.62 11.98
C MET A 589 3.78 -20.13 10.62
N ALA A 590 4.07 -18.84 10.51
CA ALA A 590 4.62 -18.21 9.31
C ALA A 590 5.97 -18.80 8.90
N ARG A 591 6.85 -19.12 9.87
CA ARG A 591 8.12 -19.80 9.60
C ARG A 591 7.91 -21.16 8.94
N MET A 592 6.95 -21.96 9.43
CA MET A 592 6.63 -23.25 8.81
C MET A 592 6.12 -23.10 7.38
N LEU A 593 5.25 -22.11 7.14
CA LEU A 593 4.71 -21.81 5.81
C LEU A 593 5.79 -21.29 4.85
N ALA A 594 6.72 -20.45 5.34
CA ALA A 594 7.87 -19.97 4.57
C ALA A 594 8.70 -21.14 4.03
N THR A 595 8.94 -22.18 4.84
CA THR A 595 9.62 -23.40 4.38
C THR A 595 8.81 -24.14 3.31
N GLN A 596 7.48 -24.23 3.43
CA GLN A 596 6.65 -24.89 2.41
C GLN A 596 6.69 -24.18 1.05
N VAL A 597 6.76 -22.85 1.06
CA VAL A 597 6.91 -22.02 -0.16
C VAL A 597 8.38 -21.83 -0.59
N ARG A 598 9.31 -22.53 0.07
CA ARG A 598 10.75 -22.57 -0.25
C ARG A 598 11.47 -21.23 -0.04
N TRP A 599 11.02 -20.42 0.90
CA TRP A 599 11.74 -19.21 1.29
C TRP A 599 12.78 -19.50 2.37
N GLU A 600 13.86 -18.73 2.34
CA GLU A 600 14.84 -18.68 3.40
C GLU A 600 14.31 -17.72 4.47
N ALA A 601 14.24 -18.15 5.73
CA ALA A 601 13.52 -17.41 6.78
C ALA A 601 14.34 -17.35 8.08
N ARG A 602 14.26 -16.19 8.76
CA ARG A 602 14.91 -15.93 10.04
C ARG A 602 13.94 -15.23 10.98
N ILE A 603 13.86 -15.72 12.21
CA ILE A 603 13.14 -15.05 13.30
C ILE A 603 14.09 -14.11 14.04
N ILE A 604 13.60 -12.93 14.40
CA ILE A 604 14.30 -11.93 15.20
C ILE A 604 13.37 -11.54 16.35
N ASP A 605 13.86 -11.70 17.59
CA ASP A 605 13.14 -11.26 18.77
C ASP A 605 13.21 -9.73 18.92
N LEU A 606 12.06 -9.11 19.16
CA LEU A 606 11.97 -7.71 19.56
C LEU A 606 12.23 -7.60 21.07
N LEU A 607 12.76 -6.47 21.52
CA LEU A 607 13.15 -6.30 22.93
C LEU A 607 11.93 -5.99 23.81
N ASN A 608 12.11 -6.24 25.11
CA ASN A 608 11.17 -6.10 26.23
C ASN A 608 10.24 -7.28 26.54
N GLY A 609 10.50 -8.47 26.00
CA GLY A 609 9.64 -9.63 26.26
C GLY A 609 8.20 -9.37 25.79
N SER A 610 8.04 -8.52 24.78
CA SER A 610 6.77 -8.34 24.10
C SER A 610 6.41 -9.65 23.40
N ASP A 611 5.11 -9.91 23.29
CA ASP A 611 4.61 -11.07 22.54
C ASP A 611 4.78 -10.91 21.01
N GLN A 612 5.64 -9.98 20.54
CA GLN A 612 5.87 -9.71 19.12
C GLN A 612 7.25 -10.18 18.65
N ARG A 613 7.30 -10.73 17.44
CA ARG A 613 8.51 -11.16 16.74
C ARG A 613 8.52 -10.65 15.31
N LEU A 614 9.72 -10.56 14.75
CA LEU A 614 9.92 -10.31 13.33
C LEU A 614 10.30 -11.61 12.61
N LEU A 615 9.67 -11.88 11.47
CA LEU A 615 10.12 -12.86 10.51
C LEU A 615 10.66 -12.12 9.29
N VAL A 616 11.94 -12.34 8.98
CA VAL A 616 12.59 -11.84 7.77
C VAL A 616 12.80 -13.01 6.83
N CYS A 617 12.25 -12.93 5.63
CA CYS A 617 12.43 -13.95 4.60
C CYS A 617 13.03 -13.38 3.33
N GLN A 618 13.72 -14.24 2.58
CA GLN A 618 14.13 -13.98 1.21
C GLN A 618 13.63 -15.10 0.30
N LYS A 619 13.07 -14.72 -0.85
CA LYS A 619 12.65 -15.64 -1.89
C LYS A 619 13.85 -16.02 -2.77
N PRO A 620 14.24 -17.29 -2.86
CA PRO A 620 15.38 -17.69 -3.69
C PRO A 620 15.07 -17.58 -5.18
N PHE A 621 16.09 -17.29 -5.99
CA PHE A 621 15.97 -17.34 -7.44
C PHE A 621 16.27 -18.74 -7.97
N VAL A 622 15.23 -19.55 -8.12
CA VAL A 622 15.35 -20.90 -8.68
C VAL A 622 15.36 -20.83 -10.22
N LYS A 623 16.54 -20.73 -10.83
CA LYS A 623 16.73 -20.96 -12.27
C LYS A 623 16.72 -22.48 -12.51
N LYS A 624 15.76 -22.99 -13.28
CA LYS A 624 15.75 -24.38 -13.76
C LYS A 624 16.00 -24.45 -15.26
#